data_AF-A0A1S9DW47-F1
#
_entry.id   AF-A0A1S9DW47-F1
#
_cell.length_a   1.000
_cell.length_b   1.000
_cell.length_c   1.000
_cell.angle_alpha   90.00
_cell.angle_beta   90.00
_cell.angle_gamma   90.00
#
_symmetry.space_group_name_H-M   'P 1'
#
loop_
_entity.id
_entity.type
_entity.pdbx_description
1 polymer ?
#
loop_
_entity_poly.entity_id
_entity_poly.type
_entity_poly.pdbx_seq_one_letter_code
_entity_poly.pdbx_strand_id
1 'polypeptide(L)'
;MGPFTSEREFHDHLFSSASSHAFESHAEYEQTLLCAKKLQQRSHRIVFTHGDFKAHNIIVDDEGHLSGILDWESAGWYPEYWEFTTAMRFGRGSWWFQVASWIGGDQYLEELASDVALNLLTVDSYIAF
;
A
#
# COMPACT_ATOMS: atom_id res chain seq x y z
N MET A 1 11.45 -0.26 -5.82
CA MET A 1 11.55 0.28 -4.44
C MET A 1 12.68 -0.41 -3.68
N GLY A 2 13.42 0.31 -2.83
CA GLY A 2 14.47 -0.26 -1.96
C GLY A 2 15.76 -0.73 -2.69
N PRO A 3 16.63 -1.50 -2.00
CA PRO A 3 16.50 -2.00 -0.62
C PRO A 3 16.70 -0.91 0.44
N PHE A 4 16.11 -1.11 1.62
CA PHE A 4 16.24 -0.24 2.81
C PHE A 4 16.75 -1.04 3.99
N THR A 5 17.53 -0.42 4.88
CA THR A 5 18.12 -1.12 6.04
C THR A 5 17.21 -1.10 7.28
N SER A 6 16.16 -0.29 7.26
CA SER A 6 15.16 -0.20 8.33
C SER A 6 13.80 0.26 7.84
N GLU A 7 12.75 -0.04 8.62
CA GLU A 7 11.39 0.48 8.40
C GLU A 7 11.36 2.02 8.40
N ARG A 8 12.24 2.66 9.19
CA ARG A 8 12.40 4.13 9.19
C ARG A 8 12.87 4.65 7.84
N GLU A 9 13.94 4.09 7.28
CA GLU A 9 14.46 4.52 5.96
C GLU A 9 13.43 4.32 4.86
N PHE A 10 12.69 3.20 4.92
CA PHE A 10 11.58 2.94 4.02
C PHE A 10 10.51 4.04 4.12
N HIS A 11 10.06 4.38 5.32
CA HIS A 11 9.12 5.47 5.52
C HIS A 11 9.71 6.82 5.08
N ASP A 12 10.94 7.16 5.46
CA ASP A 12 11.57 8.41 5.03
C ASP A 12 11.61 8.56 3.50
N HIS A 13 11.86 7.46 2.79
CA HIS A 13 11.78 7.42 1.33
C HIS A 13 10.35 7.68 0.83
N LEU A 14 9.34 7.01 1.39
CA LEU A 14 7.93 7.21 1.01
C LEU A 14 7.49 8.68 1.19
N PHE A 15 7.93 9.34 2.26
CA PHE A 15 7.58 10.73 2.54
C PHE A 15 8.43 11.76 1.78
N SER A 16 9.48 11.33 1.09
CA SER A 16 10.47 12.25 0.48
C SER A 16 9.88 13.19 -0.60
N SER A 17 8.81 12.76 -1.26
CA SER A 17 8.08 13.52 -2.29
C SER A 17 6.82 14.22 -1.76
N ALA A 18 6.56 14.15 -0.44
CA ALA A 18 5.37 14.75 0.15
C ALA A 18 5.34 16.27 -0.10
N SER A 19 4.25 16.75 -0.69
CA SER A 19 4.11 18.13 -1.13
C SER A 19 2.74 18.71 -0.78
N SER A 20 2.70 20.01 -0.52
CA SER A 20 1.45 20.75 -0.31
C SER A 20 0.79 21.22 -1.62
N HIS A 21 1.41 21.00 -2.79
CA HIS A 21 0.94 21.57 -4.06
C HIS A 21 -0.45 21.09 -4.49
N ALA A 22 -0.86 19.88 -4.09
CA ALA A 22 -2.15 19.30 -4.46
C ALA A 22 -3.30 19.71 -3.52
N PHE A 23 -3.04 20.50 -2.48
CA PHE A 23 -4.02 20.83 -1.44
C PHE A 23 -4.54 22.26 -1.58
N GLU A 24 -5.83 22.46 -1.29
CA GLU A 24 -6.47 23.77 -1.37
C GLU A 24 -6.09 24.69 -0.20
N SER A 25 -5.71 24.10 0.93
CA SER A 25 -5.33 24.84 2.14
C SER A 25 -4.19 24.18 2.91
N HIS A 26 -3.44 25.01 3.65
CA HIS A 26 -2.40 24.51 4.55
C HIS A 26 -2.97 23.60 5.66
N ALA A 27 -4.18 23.91 6.15
CA ALA A 27 -4.83 23.08 7.17
C ALA A 27 -5.15 21.67 6.67
N GLU A 28 -5.60 21.53 5.42
CA GLU A 28 -5.87 20.24 4.79
C GLU A 28 -4.58 19.42 4.58
N TYR A 29 -3.52 20.09 4.12
CA TYR A 29 -2.19 19.48 4.00
C TYR A 29 -1.70 18.93 5.35
N GLU A 30 -1.74 19.75 6.41
CA GLU A 30 -1.29 19.32 7.75
C GLU A 30 -2.10 18.16 8.29
N GLN A 31 -3.43 18.17 8.12
CA GLN A 31 -4.28 17.03 8.52
C GLN A 31 -3.94 15.75 7.77
N THR A 32 -3.70 15.86 6.46
CA THR A 32 -3.31 14.71 5.62
C THR A 32 -1.94 14.18 6.04
N LEU A 33 -0.98 15.08 6.30
CA LEU A 33 0.36 14.73 6.79
C LEU A 33 0.31 14.03 8.15
N LEU A 34 -0.52 14.52 9.08
CA LEU A 34 -0.71 13.89 10.38
C LEU A 34 -1.33 12.49 10.26
N CYS A 35 -2.28 12.30 9.33
CA CYS A 35 -2.86 11.00 9.05
C CYS A 35 -1.79 10.02 8.52
N ALA A 36 -1.04 10.42 7.49
CA ALA A 36 0.00 9.59 6.90
C ALA A 36 1.08 9.19 7.93
N LYS A 37 1.51 10.12 8.79
CA LYS A 37 2.54 9.88 9.82
C LYS A 37 2.16 8.81 10.86
N LYS A 38 0.90 8.37 10.92
CA LYS A 38 0.50 7.23 11.77
C LYS A 38 1.21 5.93 11.35
N LEU A 39 1.60 5.77 10.08
CA LEU A 39 2.42 4.63 9.62
C LEU A 39 3.75 4.54 10.38
N GLN A 40 4.35 5.67 10.76
CA GLN A 40 5.62 5.72 11.50
C GLN A 40 5.46 5.47 13.01
N GLN A 41 4.22 5.47 13.52
CA GLN A 41 3.94 5.30 14.96
C GLN A 41 3.72 3.83 15.34
N ARG A 42 3.61 2.96 14.35
CA ARG A 42 3.39 1.52 14.51
C ARG A 42 4.64 0.80 14.03
N SER A 43 4.93 -0.33 14.67
CA SER A 43 5.98 -1.23 14.20
C SER A 43 5.31 -2.41 13.54
N HIS A 44 5.77 -2.74 12.34
CA HIS A 44 5.23 -3.81 11.55
C HIS A 44 6.27 -4.90 11.35
N ARG A 45 5.82 -6.14 11.21
CA ARG A 45 6.71 -7.21 10.76
C ARG A 45 7.11 -6.93 9.31
N ILE A 46 8.40 -7.07 9.02
CA ILE A 46 8.89 -7.05 7.64
C ILE A 46 8.74 -8.47 7.08
N VAL A 47 7.98 -8.60 6.00
CA VAL A 47 7.69 -9.85 5.33
C VAL A 47 7.94 -9.70 3.83
N PHE A 48 8.11 -10.82 3.12
CA PHE A 48 8.19 -10.79 1.67
C PHE A 48 6.77 -10.65 1.11
N THR A 49 6.48 -9.51 0.48
CA THR A 49 5.18 -9.23 -0.15
C THR A 49 5.31 -9.22 -1.66
N HIS A 50 4.22 -9.52 -2.34
CA HIS A 50 4.07 -9.46 -3.79
C HIS A 50 4.08 -8.03 -4.32
N GLY A 51 3.41 -7.09 -3.63
CA GLY A 51 3.43 -5.67 -3.99
C GLY A 51 2.42 -5.29 -5.09
N ASP A 52 2.10 -6.20 -6.02
CA ASP A 52 1.03 -6.04 -7.02
C ASP A 52 -0.04 -7.14 -6.97
N PHE A 53 -0.56 -7.46 -5.78
CA PHE A 53 -1.54 -8.54 -5.64
C PHE A 53 -2.92 -8.13 -6.20
N LYS A 54 -3.15 -8.50 -7.47
CA LYS A 54 -4.37 -8.22 -8.23
C LYS A 54 -4.91 -9.48 -8.88
N ALA A 55 -6.20 -9.47 -9.21
CA ALA A 55 -6.89 -10.62 -9.79
C ALA A 55 -6.20 -11.23 -11.03
N HIS A 56 -5.63 -10.39 -11.91
CA HIS A 56 -4.97 -10.86 -13.14
C HIS A 56 -3.60 -11.51 -12.89
N ASN A 57 -3.05 -11.35 -11.68
CA ASN A 57 -1.80 -11.98 -11.23
C ASN A 57 -2.05 -13.30 -10.49
N ILE A 58 -3.30 -13.77 -10.42
CA ILE A 58 -3.68 -15.03 -9.76
C ILE A 58 -4.11 -16.03 -10.82
N ILE A 59 -3.44 -17.19 -10.85
CA ILE A 59 -3.83 -18.31 -11.69
C ILE A 59 -4.67 -19.28 -10.87
N VAL A 60 -5.79 -19.69 -11.45
CA VAL A 60 -6.69 -20.71 -10.92
C VAL A 60 -6.73 -21.86 -11.94
N ASP A 61 -6.63 -23.11 -11.46
CA ASP A 61 -6.76 -24.30 -12.32
C ASP A 61 -8.22 -24.57 -12.73
N ASP A 62 -8.42 -25.59 -13.57
CA ASP A 62 -9.74 -25.96 -14.08
C ASP A 62 -10.68 -26.46 -12.96
N GLU A 63 -10.12 -26.92 -11.84
CA GLU A 63 -10.85 -27.34 -10.65
C GLU A 63 -11.19 -26.18 -9.70
N GLY A 64 -10.74 -24.96 -9.98
CA GLY A 64 -11.02 -23.78 -9.16
C GLY A 64 -10.04 -23.55 -8.00
N HIS A 65 -8.90 -24.24 -7.97
CA HIS A 65 -7.87 -24.03 -6.96
C HIS A 65 -6.81 -23.03 -7.41
N LEU A 66 -6.27 -22.28 -6.43
CA LEU A 66 -5.10 -21.43 -6.64
C LEU A 66 -3.92 -22.29 -7.11
N SER A 67 -3.44 -22.02 -8.33
CA SER A 67 -2.35 -22.77 -8.96
C SER A 67 -1.06 -21.96 -9.12
N GLY A 68 -1.14 -20.63 -9.03
CA GLY A 68 0.04 -19.77 -9.07
C GLY A 68 -0.23 -18.29 -8.82
N ILE A 69 0.84 -17.57 -8.51
CA ILE A 69 0.88 -16.10 -8.42
C ILE A 69 1.95 -15.63 -9.41
N LEU A 70 1.60 -14.73 -10.30
CA LEU A 70 2.43 -14.15 -11.35
C LEU A 70 2.87 -12.73 -11.00
N ASP A 71 3.84 -12.22 -11.75
CA ASP A 71 4.23 -10.81 -11.76
C ASP A 71 4.85 -10.27 -10.46
N TRP A 72 5.94 -10.94 -10.05
CA TRP A 72 6.70 -10.61 -8.84
C TRP A 72 7.67 -9.43 -9.01
N GLU A 73 7.55 -8.60 -10.05
CA GLU A 73 8.50 -7.51 -10.31
C GLU A 73 8.47 -6.40 -9.25
N SER A 74 7.29 -6.16 -8.66
CA SER A 74 7.11 -5.23 -7.55
C SER A 74 7.37 -5.86 -6.17
N ALA A 75 7.73 -7.14 -6.12
CA ALA A 75 7.89 -7.87 -4.86
C ALA A 75 9.11 -7.40 -4.07
N GLY A 76 9.03 -7.56 -2.74
CA GLY A 76 10.10 -7.11 -1.86
C GLY A 76 9.81 -7.34 -0.39
N TRP A 77 10.78 -6.95 0.43
CA TRP A 77 10.66 -7.01 1.89
C TRP A 77 10.05 -5.70 2.40
N TYR A 78 8.77 -5.75 2.71
CA TYR A 78 7.97 -4.59 3.12
C TYR A 78 7.21 -4.87 4.43
N PRO A 79 6.70 -3.83 5.10
CA PRO A 79 5.76 -4.01 6.21
C PRO A 79 4.59 -4.92 5.84
N GLU A 80 4.12 -5.75 6.77
CA GLU A 80 3.03 -6.71 6.54
C GLU A 80 1.70 -6.10 6.08
N TYR A 81 1.44 -4.82 6.37
CA TYR A 81 0.26 -4.12 5.86
C TYR A 81 0.33 -3.84 4.35
N TRP A 82 1.54 -3.83 3.77
CA TRP A 82 1.81 -3.32 2.44
C TRP A 82 0.94 -4.00 1.38
N GLU A 83 0.88 -5.33 1.40
CA GLU A 83 0.06 -6.12 0.47
C GLU A 83 -1.42 -5.74 0.51
N PHE A 84 -1.97 -5.57 1.72
CA PHE A 84 -3.36 -5.17 1.87
C PHE A 84 -3.58 -3.77 1.32
N THR A 85 -2.72 -2.82 1.68
CA THR A 85 -2.88 -1.42 1.25
C THR A 85 -2.72 -1.24 -0.25
N THR A 86 -1.78 -1.94 -0.89
CA THR A 86 -1.58 -1.87 -2.35
C THR A 86 -2.74 -2.53 -3.11
N ALA A 87 -3.21 -3.70 -2.66
CA ALA A 87 -4.37 -4.37 -3.26
C ALA A 87 -5.66 -3.53 -3.17
N MET A 88 -5.79 -2.72 -2.12
CA MET A 88 -6.95 -1.84 -1.86
C MET A 88 -6.82 -0.45 -2.49
N ARG A 89 -5.65 -0.10 -3.06
CA ARG A 89 -5.33 1.26 -3.50
C ARG A 89 -6.16 1.70 -4.71
N PHE A 90 -6.45 0.79 -5.64
CA PHE A 90 -7.18 1.07 -6.87
C PHE A 90 -8.50 0.32 -6.96
N GLY A 91 -9.39 0.82 -7.83
CA GLY A 91 -10.64 0.13 -8.14
C GLY A 91 -11.60 0.07 -6.96
N ARG A 92 -11.71 1.14 -6.15
CA ARG A 92 -12.77 1.25 -5.13
C ARG A 92 -14.13 0.92 -5.76
N GLY A 93 -14.88 0.03 -5.12
CA GLY A 93 -16.17 -0.46 -5.63
C GLY A 93 -16.09 -1.56 -6.68
N SER A 94 -14.90 -1.95 -7.15
CA SER A 94 -14.73 -3.11 -8.02
C SER A 94 -14.97 -4.42 -7.26
N TRP A 95 -15.18 -5.51 -8.01
CA TRP A 95 -15.28 -6.85 -7.45
C TRP A 95 -13.98 -7.26 -6.71
N TRP A 96 -12.81 -6.90 -7.26
CA TRP A 96 -11.51 -7.22 -6.65
C TRP A 96 -11.34 -6.52 -5.31
N PHE A 97 -11.73 -5.26 -5.22
CA PHE A 97 -11.71 -4.51 -3.97
C PHE A 97 -12.54 -5.19 -2.88
N GLN A 98 -13.71 -5.74 -3.23
CA GLN A 98 -14.54 -6.49 -2.28
C GLN A 98 -13.83 -7.78 -1.82
N VAL A 99 -13.23 -8.53 -2.75
CA VAL A 99 -12.48 -9.75 -2.43
C VAL A 99 -11.26 -9.45 -1.55
N ALA A 100 -10.45 -8.46 -1.91
CA ALA A 100 -9.29 -8.04 -1.11
C ALA A 100 -9.71 -7.58 0.30
N SER A 101 -10.83 -6.86 0.41
CA SER A 101 -11.41 -6.48 1.71
C SER A 101 -11.84 -7.69 2.54
N TRP A 102 -12.39 -8.74 1.91
CA TRP A 102 -12.77 -9.96 2.63
C TRP A 102 -11.56 -10.78 3.08
N ILE A 103 -10.55 -10.90 2.23
CA ILE A 103 -9.32 -11.66 2.53
C ILE A 103 -8.48 -10.95 3.59
N GLY A 104 -8.32 -9.63 3.48
CA GLY A 104 -7.48 -8.84 4.38
C GLY A 104 -8.15 -8.49 5.72
N GLY A 105 -9.48 -8.64 5.82
CA GLY A 105 -10.23 -8.31 7.01
C GLY A 105 -10.16 -6.82 7.36
N ASP A 106 -10.20 -6.51 8.67
CA ASP A 106 -10.22 -5.16 9.21
C ASP A 106 -8.89 -4.72 9.86
N GLN A 107 -7.92 -5.64 10.00
CA GLN A 107 -6.70 -5.43 10.76
C GLN A 107 -5.88 -4.21 10.32
N TYR A 108 -5.86 -3.92 9.01
CA TYR A 108 -5.02 -2.88 8.42
C TYR A 108 -5.79 -1.68 7.87
N LEU A 109 -7.03 -1.45 8.35
CA LEU A 109 -7.85 -0.33 7.87
C LEU A 109 -7.28 1.05 8.26
N GLU A 110 -6.58 1.14 9.39
CA GLU A 110 -5.90 2.38 9.82
C GLU A 110 -4.67 2.66 8.96
N GLU A 111 -3.91 1.62 8.64
CA GLU A 111 -2.76 1.66 7.73
C GLU A 111 -3.21 2.02 6.32
N LEU A 112 -4.34 1.47 5.84
CA LEU A 112 -4.95 1.84 4.57
C LEU A 112 -5.35 3.32 4.53
N ALA A 113 -5.96 3.85 5.59
CA ALA A 113 -6.28 5.28 5.66
C ALA A 113 -5.01 6.16 5.62
N SER A 114 -3.95 5.70 6.27
CA SER A 114 -2.67 6.40 6.31
C SER A 114 -1.91 6.30 4.98
N ASP A 115 -1.95 5.16 4.29
CA ASP A 115 -1.39 4.97 2.94
C ASP A 115 -2.15 5.81 1.91
N VAL A 116 -3.48 5.88 1.96
CA VAL A 116 -4.26 6.79 1.10
C VAL A 116 -3.86 8.25 1.32
N ALA A 117 -3.68 8.67 2.58
CA ALA A 117 -3.20 10.02 2.88
C ALA A 117 -1.78 10.25 2.33
N LEU A 118 -0.89 9.27 2.44
CA LEU A 118 0.45 9.33 1.89
C LEU A 118 0.46 9.45 0.35
N ASN A 119 -0.38 8.69 -0.36
CA ASN A 119 -0.52 8.80 -1.81
C ASN A 119 -0.97 10.20 -2.24
N LEU A 120 -1.92 10.82 -1.52
CA LEU A 120 -2.35 12.20 -1.76
C LEU A 120 -1.22 13.23 -1.61
N LEU A 121 -0.31 13.00 -0.65
CA LEU A 121 0.84 13.88 -0.43
C LEU A 121 1.92 13.74 -1.50
N THR A 122 2.07 12.55 -2.07
CA THR A 122 3.21 12.16 -2.91
C THR A 122 2.87 12.07 -4.40
N VAL A 123 1.58 12.19 -4.74
CA VAL A 123 1.07 12.06 -6.12
C VAL A 123 1.54 10.75 -6.75
N ASP A 124 1.39 9.65 -6.01
CA ASP A 124 1.69 8.29 -6.47
C ASP A 124 3.16 8.04 -6.88
N SER A 125 4.10 8.86 -6.39
CA SER A 125 5.50 8.85 -6.85
C SER A 125 6.28 7.55 -6.63
N TYR A 126 5.79 6.66 -5.76
CA TYR A 126 6.43 5.40 -5.41
C TYR A 126 5.69 4.17 -5.95
N ILE A 127 4.64 4.37 -6.76
CA ILE A 127 3.75 3.30 -7.24
C ILE A 127 4.26 2.64 -8.54
N ALA A 128 5.08 3.35 -9.32
CA ALA A 128 5.56 2.87 -10.61
C ALA A 128 6.88 2.09 -10.47
N PHE A 129 6.80 0.81 -10.14
CA PHE A 129 7.87 -0.16 -10.41
C PHE A 129 7.30 -1.51 -10.80
#